data_AF-A0A6I3KVK1-F1
#
_entry.id   AF-A0A6I3KVK1-F1
#
_cell.length_a   1.000
_cell.length_b   1.000
_cell.length_c   1.000
_cell.angle_alpha   90.00
_cell.angle_beta   90.00
_cell.angle_gamma   90.00
#
_symmetry.space_group_name_H-M   'P 1'
#
loop_
_entity.id
_entity.type
_entity.pdbx_description
1 polymer ?
#
loop_
_entity_poly.entity_id
_entity_poly.type
_entity_poly.pdbx_seq_one_letter_code
_entity_poly.pdbx_strand_id
1 'polypeptide(L)'
;MDAGAVTGNLDDLGAERRRQLLDTAAQFRAAACRTIGRPVDLDSESDLRTVLFDELGLPPTPGHATDTTALYVLRDEHPHSFLTYLLAYRAIRAIGGAITL
;
A
#
# COMPACT_ATOMS: atom_id res chain seq x y z
N MET A 1 15.03 -12.12 -43.34
CA MET A 1 14.26 -12.63 -42.19
C MET A 1 14.97 -12.10 -40.95
N ASP A 2 14.57 -10.92 -40.47
CA ASP A 2 15.17 -10.27 -39.31
C ASP A 2 14.47 -10.72 -38.04
N ALA A 3 15.15 -11.56 -37.27
CA ALA A 3 14.68 -12.13 -36.00
C ALA A 3 15.29 -11.39 -34.79
N GLY A 4 15.17 -10.06 -34.74
CA GLY A 4 15.85 -9.23 -33.74
C GLY A 4 14.97 -8.34 -32.84
N ALA A 5 13.65 -8.24 -33.06
CA ALA A 5 12.85 -7.17 -32.46
C ALA A 5 11.91 -7.56 -31.30
N VAL A 6 11.83 -8.83 -30.90
CA VAL A 6 10.81 -9.26 -29.92
C VAL A 6 11.19 -9.02 -28.45
N THR A 7 12.48 -8.80 -28.14
CA THR A 7 12.94 -8.72 -26.75
C THR A 7 12.66 -7.37 -26.07
N GLY A 8 12.55 -6.26 -26.83
CA GLY A 8 12.37 -4.92 -26.25
C GLY A 8 10.97 -4.61 -25.72
N ASN A 9 9.96 -5.45 -25.99
CA ASN A 9 8.56 -5.11 -25.67
C ASN A 9 8.12 -5.55 -24.27
N LEU A 10 8.74 -6.59 -23.70
CA LEU A 10 8.33 -7.15 -22.40
C LEU A 10 8.84 -6.28 -21.24
N ASP A 11 10.08 -5.78 -21.35
CA ASP A 11 10.69 -4.90 -20.35
C ASP A 11 9.99 -3.54 -20.28
N ASP A 12 9.63 -2.96 -21.44
CA ASP A 12 8.91 -1.68 -21.54
C ASP A 12 7.49 -1.80 -20.97
N LEU A 13 6.79 -2.88 -21.29
CA LEU A 13 5.46 -3.17 -20.73
C LEU A 13 5.52 -3.40 -19.22
N GLY A 14 6.56 -4.07 -18.72
CA GLY A 14 6.80 -4.27 -17.30
C GLY A 14 7.05 -2.94 -16.57
N ALA A 15 7.84 -2.04 -17.17
CA ALA A 15 8.12 -0.72 -16.63
C ALA A 15 6.86 0.16 -16.55
N GLU A 16 6.04 0.18 -17.60
CA GLU A 16 4.80 0.96 -17.62
C GLU A 16 3.78 0.41 -16.60
N ARG A 17 3.61 -0.91 -16.51
CA ARG A 17 2.76 -1.53 -15.48
C ARG A 17 3.23 -1.18 -14.08
N ARG A 18 4.53 -1.21 -13.82
CA ARG A 18 5.10 -0.82 -12.53
C ARG A 18 4.80 0.64 -12.23
N ARG A 19 4.96 1.54 -13.20
CA ARG A 19 4.64 2.96 -13.05
C ARG A 19 3.16 3.17 -12.70
N GLN A 20 2.24 2.47 -13.38
CA GLN A 20 0.81 2.54 -13.08
C GLN A 20 0.49 2.06 -11.67
N LEU A 21 1.11 0.96 -11.21
CA LEU A 21 0.95 0.46 -9.84
C LEU A 21 1.46 1.47 -8.82
N LEU A 22 2.65 2.05 -9.05
CA LEU A 22 3.23 3.06 -8.16
C LEU A 22 2.38 4.35 -8.09
N ASP A 23 1.84 4.80 -9.23
CA ASP A 23 0.92 5.94 -9.27
C ASP A 23 -0.36 5.65 -8.48
N THR A 24 -0.94 4.48 -8.70
CA THR A 24 -2.12 4.01 -7.95
C THR A 24 -1.83 3.93 -6.44
N ALA A 25 -0.65 3.44 -6.05
CA ALA A 25 -0.22 3.42 -4.66
C ALA A 25 -0.13 4.85 -4.08
N ALA A 26 0.42 5.80 -4.84
CA ALA A 26 0.47 7.20 -4.42
C ALA A 26 -0.94 7.81 -4.24
N GLN A 27 -1.89 7.45 -5.10
CA GLN A 27 -3.29 7.87 -4.95
C GLN A 27 -3.93 7.32 -3.66
N PHE A 28 -3.72 6.04 -3.34
CA PHE A 28 -4.21 5.45 -2.09
C PHE A 28 -3.60 6.10 -0.86
N ARG A 29 -2.29 6.40 -0.90
CA ARG A 29 -1.63 7.16 0.17
C ARG A 29 -2.28 8.54 0.35
N ALA A 30 -2.50 9.27 -0.75
CA ALA A 30 -3.15 10.57 -0.68
C ALA A 30 -4.58 10.48 -0.11
N ALA A 31 -5.35 9.46 -0.50
CA ALA A 31 -6.69 9.22 0.04
C ALA A 31 -6.67 8.92 1.55
N ALA A 32 -5.71 8.12 2.01
CA ALA A 32 -5.50 7.84 3.43
C ALA A 32 -5.15 9.12 4.21
N CYS A 33 -4.18 9.90 3.74
CA CYS A 33 -3.82 11.19 4.35
C CYS A 33 -5.00 12.17 4.40
N ARG A 34 -5.81 12.23 3.32
CA ARG A 34 -7.03 13.06 3.29
C ARG A 34 -8.10 12.60 4.27
N THR A 35 -8.17 11.30 4.56
CA THR A 35 -9.11 10.75 5.55
C THR A 35 -8.75 11.20 6.96
N ILE A 36 -7.45 11.26 7.29
CA ILE A 36 -6.94 11.74 8.59
C ILE A 36 -6.86 13.28 8.65
N GLY A 37 -6.77 13.95 7.49
CA GLY A 37 -6.63 15.40 7.41
C GLY A 37 -5.21 15.92 7.64
N ARG A 38 -4.21 15.03 7.73
CA ARG A 38 -2.79 15.38 7.88
C ARG A 38 -1.91 14.56 6.93
N PRO A 39 -0.75 15.09 6.50
CA PRO A 39 0.24 14.28 5.80
C PRO A 39 0.87 13.28 6.77
N VAL A 40 0.75 11.98 6.47
CA VAL A 40 1.36 10.90 7.25
C VAL A 40 2.21 10.01 6.34
N ASP A 41 3.32 9.50 6.88
CA ASP A 41 4.12 8.48 6.20
C ASP A 41 3.55 7.08 6.46
N LEU A 42 3.06 6.43 5.41
CA LEU A 42 2.50 5.07 5.48
C LEU A 42 3.56 3.97 5.39
N ASP A 43 4.84 4.31 5.21
CA ASP A 43 5.97 3.39 5.36
C ASP A 43 6.49 3.34 6.79
N SER A 44 6.27 4.40 7.56
CA SER A 44 6.76 4.52 8.93
C SER A 44 5.82 3.79 9.88
N GLU A 45 6.33 2.74 10.53
CA GLU A 45 5.57 1.97 11.52
C GLU A 45 5.08 2.88 12.66
N SER A 46 5.92 3.81 13.11
CA SER A 46 5.59 4.74 14.20
C SER A 46 4.40 5.63 13.85
N ASP A 47 4.42 6.24 12.67
CA ASP A 47 3.31 7.07 12.18
C ASP A 47 2.03 6.25 12.01
N LEU A 48 2.16 5.03 11.50
CA LEU A 48 1.03 4.11 11.37
C LEU A 48 0.42 3.77 12.72
N ARG A 49 1.24 3.45 13.73
CA ARG A 49 0.76 3.14 15.07
C ARG A 49 0.03 4.33 15.69
N THR A 50 0.61 5.53 15.58
CA THR A 50 -0.04 6.76 16.05
C THR A 50 -1.37 7.00 15.32
N VAL A 51 -1.41 6.88 14.00
CA VAL A 51 -2.67 7.09 13.28
C VAL A 51 -3.70 6.02 13.60
N LEU A 52 -3.31 4.76 13.71
CA LEU A 52 -4.23 3.65 13.97
C LEU A 52 -4.78 3.67 15.39
N PHE A 53 -3.93 3.90 16.40
CA PHE A 53 -4.30 3.74 17.80
C PHE A 53 -4.62 5.07 18.49
N ASP A 54 -3.87 6.14 18.23
CA ASP A 54 -4.09 7.44 18.86
C ASP A 54 -5.13 8.28 18.09
N GLU A 55 -5.01 8.40 16.76
CA GLU A 55 -5.89 9.28 15.97
C GLU A 55 -7.24 8.61 15.66
N LEU A 56 -7.22 7.36 15.20
CA LEU A 56 -8.44 6.61 14.88
C LEU A 56 -9.07 5.94 16.11
N GLY A 57 -8.34 5.85 17.23
CA GLY A 57 -8.83 5.24 18.46
C GLY A 57 -9.13 3.74 18.33
N LEU A 58 -8.51 3.04 17.38
CA LEU A 58 -8.73 1.60 17.22
C LEU A 58 -8.09 0.84 18.39
N PRO A 59 -8.70 -0.29 18.82
CA PRO A 59 -8.09 -1.10 19.86
C PRO A 59 -6.73 -1.63 19.39
N PRO A 60 -5.68 -1.54 20.23
CA PRO A 60 -4.38 -2.08 19.88
C PRO A 60 -4.47 -3.58 19.68
N THR A 61 -4.01 -4.06 18.52
CA THR A 61 -3.79 -5.49 18.31
C THR A 61 -2.82 -6.02 19.37
N PRO A 62 -2.94 -7.27 19.84
CA PRO A 62 -2.02 -7.83 20.82
C PRO A 62 -0.57 -7.74 20.31
N GLY A 63 0.26 -6.98 21.01
CA GLY A 63 1.66 -6.71 20.63
C GLY A 63 1.88 -5.52 19.67
N HIS A 64 0.84 -4.74 19.35
CA HIS A 64 0.89 -3.64 18.37
C HIS A 64 1.39 -4.10 16.98
N ALA A 65 1.04 -5.32 16.59
CA ALA A 65 1.42 -5.86 15.30
C ALA A 65 0.80 -5.01 14.17
N THR A 66 1.65 -4.35 13.40
CA THR A 66 1.29 -3.59 12.19
C THR A 66 1.39 -4.46 10.93
N ASP A 67 1.49 -5.78 11.09
CA ASP A 67 1.53 -6.73 9.99
C ASP A 67 0.23 -6.75 9.20
N THR A 68 0.34 -7.04 7.91
CA THR A 68 -0.79 -7.09 6.97
C THR A 68 -1.91 -7.99 7.50
N THR A 69 -1.58 -9.18 8.02
CA THR A 69 -2.57 -10.13 8.57
C THR A 69 -3.31 -9.57 9.78
N ALA A 70 -2.59 -8.97 10.74
CA ALA A 70 -3.20 -8.37 11.93
C ALA A 70 -4.11 -7.20 11.56
N LEU A 71 -3.67 -6.35 10.62
CA LEU A 71 -4.48 -5.25 10.10
C LEU A 71 -5.72 -5.71 9.33
N TYR A 72 -5.66 -6.86 8.64
CA TYR A 72 -6.83 -7.45 7.97
C TYR A 72 -7.89 -7.90 8.97
N VAL A 73 -7.49 -8.58 10.05
CA VAL A 73 -8.39 -8.99 11.14
C VAL A 73 -8.99 -7.75 11.80
N LEU A 74 -8.14 -6.77 12.15
CA LEU A 74 -8.58 -5.52 12.77
C LEU A 74 -9.59 -4.76 11.89
N ARG A 75 -9.40 -4.76 10.55
CA ARG A 75 -10.35 -4.15 9.61
C ARG A 75 -11.67 -4.92 9.56
N ASP A 76 -11.65 -6.24 9.67
CA ASP A 76 -12.86 -7.06 9.64
C ASP A 76 -13.74 -6.76 10.86
N GLU A 77 -13.10 -6.65 12.04
CA GLU A 77 -13.78 -6.26 13.29
C GLU A 77 -14.17 -4.77 13.31
N HIS A 78 -13.32 -3.90 12.74
CA HIS A 78 -13.50 -2.46 12.69
C HIS A 78 -13.30 -1.90 11.26
N PRO A 79 -14.34 -1.95 10.41
CA PRO A 79 -14.23 -1.50 9.03
C PRO A 79 -14.02 0.01 8.97
N HIS A 80 -12.80 0.42 8.60
CA HIS A 80 -12.43 1.83 8.45
C HIS A 80 -11.85 2.13 7.07
N SER A 81 -12.21 3.31 6.52
CA SER A 81 -11.73 3.76 5.20
C SER A 81 -10.21 3.86 5.15
N PHE A 82 -9.59 4.36 6.23
CA PHE A 82 -8.12 4.43 6.34
C PHE A 82 -7.45 3.05 6.23
N LEU A 83 -7.94 2.04 6.96
CA LEU A 83 -7.39 0.68 6.91
C LEU A 83 -7.51 0.08 5.51
N THR A 84 -8.62 0.36 4.82
CA THR A 84 -8.83 -0.09 3.44
C THR A 84 -7.79 0.53 2.49
N TYR A 85 -7.56 1.83 2.58
CA TYR A 85 -6.55 2.51 1.75
C TYR A 85 -5.12 2.09 2.10
N LEU A 86 -4.81 1.90 3.38
CA LEU A 86 -3.51 1.42 3.84
C LEU A 86 -3.19 0.02 3.31
N LEU A 87 -4.13 -0.93 3.45
CA LEU A 87 -3.95 -2.29 2.97
C LEU A 87 -3.82 -2.33 1.44
N ALA A 88 -4.64 -1.55 0.73
CA ALA A 88 -4.56 -1.42 -0.73
C ALA A 88 -3.20 -0.85 -1.16
N TYR A 89 -2.72 0.20 -0.49
CA TYR A 89 -1.41 0.79 -0.73
C TYR A 89 -0.28 -0.23 -0.56
N ARG A 90 -0.24 -0.94 0.57
CA ARG A 90 0.79 -1.95 0.85
C ARG A 90 0.74 -3.12 -0.13
N ALA A 91 -0.46 -3.60 -0.49
CA ALA A 91 -0.64 -4.67 -1.46
C ALA A 91 -0.09 -4.27 -2.84
N ILE A 92 -0.46 -3.09 -3.34
CA ILE A 92 -0.02 -2.61 -4.66
C ILE A 92 1.48 -2.37 -4.68
N ARG A 93 2.06 -1.86 -3.59
CA ARG A 93 3.51 -1.68 -3.50
C ARG A 93 4.26 -3.01 -3.50
N ALA A 94 3.74 -4.02 -2.79
CA ALA A 94 4.32 -5.35 -2.81
C ALA A 94 4.27 -5.97 -4.21
N ILE A 95 3.15 -5.84 -4.92
CA ILE A 95 2.99 -6.30 -6.31
C ILE A 95 3.95 -5.54 -7.24
N GLY A 96 4.02 -4.21 -7.16
CA GLY A 96 4.89 -3.39 -7.99
C GLY A 96 6.39 -3.65 -7.77
N GLY A 97 6.79 -4.00 -6.54
CA GLY A 97 8.16 -4.39 -6.20
C GLY A 97 8.51 -5.82 -6.62
N ALA A 98 7.55 -6.75 -6.54
CA ALA A 98 7.76 -8.16 -6.84
C ALA A 98 7.89 -8.49 -8.34
N ILE A 99 7.51 -7.58 -9.26
CA ILE A 99 7.68 -7.75 -10.72
C ILE A 99 9.15 -7.48 -11.13
N THR A 100 10.09 -8.03 -10.38
CA THR A 100 11.53 -8.02 -10.67
C THR A 100 12.01 -9.46 -10.55
N LEU A 101 11.68 -10.30 -11.52
CA LEU A 101 12.25 -11.64 -11.71
C LEU A 101 11.92 -12.17 -13.11
#